data_AF-A0A0F8U8T0-F1
#
_entry.id   AF-A0A0F8U8T0-F1
#
_cell.length_a   1.000
_cell.length_b   1.000
_cell.length_c   1.000
_cell.angle_alpha   90.00
_cell.angle_beta   90.00
_cell.angle_gamma   90.00
#
_symmetry.space_group_name_H-M   'P 1'
#
loop_
_entity.id
_entity.type
_entity.pdbx_description
1 polymer ?
#
loop_
_entity_poly.entity_id
_entity_poly.type
_entity_poly.pdbx_seq_one_letter_code
_entity_poly.pdbx_strand_id
1 'polypeptide(L)'
;ALYLRNDPFETSDAVFGVKNSLLVDIGKAGPDYARKYGVAEDHALLAYDFVLVSEAETRELRAQNSRIALDRLGRKVKIVNGLPVPDLD
;
A
#
# COMPACT_ATOMS: atom_id res chain seq x y z
N ALA A 1 2.16 -9.11 2.38
CA ALA A 1 2.30 -9.59 3.77
C ALA A 1 2.57 -8.39 4.68
N LEU A 2 2.31 -8.53 5.99
CA LEU A 2 2.85 -7.64 7.02
C LEU A 2 4.06 -8.33 7.65
N TYR A 3 5.07 -7.55 8.04
CA TYR A 3 6.35 -8.04 8.55
C TYR A 3 6.56 -7.54 9.99
N LEU A 4 7.00 -8.42 10.89
CA LEU A 4 7.22 -8.04 12.29
C LEU A 4 8.53 -7.26 12.41
N ARG A 5 8.51 -6.16 13.16
CA ARG A 5 9.72 -5.40 13.49
C ARG A 5 10.64 -6.24 14.38
N ASN A 6 11.93 -6.18 14.10
CA ASN A 6 13.03 -6.91 14.70
C ASN A 6 13.01 -8.43 14.44
N ASP A 7 12.24 -8.89 13.46
CA ASP A 7 12.35 -10.27 12.99
C ASP A 7 13.73 -10.50 12.33
N PRO A 8 14.42 -11.65 12.55
CA PRO A 8 15.72 -11.91 11.93
C PRO A 8 15.74 -11.81 10.40
N PHE A 9 14.59 -11.94 9.76
CA PHE A 9 14.41 -11.85 8.31
C PHE A 9 13.67 -10.57 7.89
N GLU A 10 13.61 -9.55 8.75
CA GLU A 10 12.92 -8.27 8.51
C GLU A 10 13.30 -7.61 7.17
N THR A 11 14.55 -7.75 6.74
CA THR A 11 15.07 -7.11 5.51
C THR A 11 15.22 -8.07 4.33
N SER A 12 14.90 -9.36 4.50
CA SER A 12 15.28 -10.42 3.57
C SER A 12 14.10 -11.23 3.02
N ASP A 13 13.01 -10.55 2.64
CA ASP A 13 11.96 -11.17 1.83
C ASP A 13 12.52 -11.58 0.46
N ALA A 14 12.42 -12.88 0.15
CA ALA A 14 13.06 -13.48 -1.00
C ALA A 14 12.43 -13.10 -2.36
N VAL A 15 11.26 -12.45 -2.39
CA VAL A 15 10.49 -12.28 -3.63
C VAL A 15 10.35 -10.81 -4.03
N PHE A 16 10.00 -9.92 -3.10
CA PHE A 16 9.68 -8.52 -3.46
C PHE A 16 10.37 -7.45 -2.60
N GLY A 17 11.13 -7.87 -1.57
CA GLY A 17 11.70 -6.98 -0.58
C GLY A 17 10.64 -6.39 0.37
N VAL A 18 11.08 -5.97 1.56
CA VAL A 18 10.18 -5.45 2.60
C VAL A 18 10.04 -3.93 2.46
N LYS A 19 8.79 -3.45 2.38
CA LYS A 19 8.48 -2.01 2.43
C LYS A 19 8.31 -1.58 3.88
N ASN A 20 8.91 -0.43 4.25
CA ASN A 20 8.79 0.13 5.60
C ASN A 20 7.34 0.32 6.07
N SER A 21 6.41 0.63 5.16
CA SER A 21 4.99 0.79 5.48
C SER A 21 4.26 -0.52 5.82
N LEU A 22 4.91 -1.66 5.61
CA LEU A 22 4.39 -3.00 5.91
C LEU A 22 5.07 -3.61 7.16
N LEU A 23 5.99 -2.89 7.80
CA LEU A 23 6.58 -3.27 9.08
C LEU A 23 5.62 -2.91 10.21
N VAL A 24 5.30 -3.88 11.06
CA VAL A 24 4.33 -3.73 12.15
C VAL A 24 4.92 -4.18 13.49
N ASP A 25 4.42 -3.55 14.55
CA ASP A 25 4.78 -3.84 15.93
C ASP A 25 3.66 -4.65 16.62
N ILE A 26 4.03 -5.47 17.60
CA ILE A 26 3.07 -6.21 18.43
C ILE A 26 2.89 -5.46 19.74
N GLY A 27 1.68 -4.94 19.95
CA GLY A 27 1.25 -4.30 21.19
C GLY A 27 0.59 -5.27 22.16
N LYS A 28 -0.05 -4.72 23.19
CA LYS A 28 -0.91 -5.44 24.12
C LYS A 28 -2.37 -5.09 23.88
N ALA A 29 -3.27 -6.03 24.12
CA ALA A 29 -4.71 -5.86 23.93
C ALA A 29 -5.29 -4.70 24.76
N GLY A 30 -4.83 -4.52 26.00
CA GLY A 30 -5.38 -3.53 26.91
C GLY A 30 -6.86 -3.79 27.25
N PRO A 31 -7.50 -2.90 28.03
CA PRO A 31 -8.82 -3.15 28.61
C PRO A 31 -9.94 -3.24 27.56
N ASP A 32 -9.87 -2.48 26.47
CA ASP A 32 -10.93 -2.42 25.46
C ASP A 32 -11.01 -3.71 24.64
N TYR A 33 -9.87 -4.16 24.09
CA TYR A 33 -9.81 -5.41 23.32
C TYR A 33 -9.96 -6.63 24.24
N ALA A 34 -9.40 -6.60 25.44
CA ALA A 34 -9.58 -7.66 26.45
C ALA A 34 -11.07 -7.92 26.73
N ARG A 35 -11.83 -6.84 27.02
CA ARG A 35 -13.27 -6.94 27.28
C ARG A 35 -14.05 -7.37 26.03
N LYS A 36 -13.73 -6.77 24.87
CA LYS A 36 -14.45 -7.04 23.62
C LYS A 36 -14.30 -8.48 23.13
N TYR A 37 -13.11 -9.05 23.29
CA TYR A 37 -12.77 -10.37 22.74
C TYR A 37 -12.54 -11.45 23.80
N GLY A 38 -12.68 -11.13 25.09
CA GLY A 38 -12.56 -12.10 26.18
C GLY A 38 -11.13 -12.62 26.39
N VAL A 39 -10.13 -11.78 26.17
CA VAL A 39 -8.70 -12.11 26.33
C VAL A 39 -8.08 -11.33 27.49
N ALA A 40 -6.89 -11.73 27.95
CA ALA A 40 -6.15 -10.98 28.96
C ALA A 40 -5.67 -9.61 28.41
N GLU A 41 -5.53 -8.61 29.27
CA GLU A 41 -5.06 -7.27 28.86
C GLU A 41 -3.63 -7.26 28.31
N ASP A 42 -2.80 -8.22 28.71
CA ASP A 42 -1.43 -8.38 28.23
C ASP A 42 -1.31 -9.27 26.99
N HIS A 43 -2.43 -9.78 26.47
CA HIS A 43 -2.44 -10.58 25.25
C HIS A 43 -1.90 -9.78 24.06
N ALA A 44 -1.19 -10.45 23.16
CA ALA A 44 -0.58 -9.82 21.99
C ALA A 44 -1.65 -9.20 21.06
N LEU A 45 -1.41 -7.98 20.61
CA LEU A 45 -2.28 -7.25 19.68
C LEU A 45 -1.48 -6.81 18.45
N LEU A 46 -1.92 -7.25 17.27
CA LEU A 46 -1.50 -6.71 15.98
C LEU A 46 -2.65 -5.86 15.43
N ALA A 47 -2.38 -4.58 15.21
CA ALA A 47 -3.32 -3.65 14.61
C ALA A 47 -2.71 -3.02 13.34
N TYR A 48 -3.45 -3.01 12.24
CA TYR A 48 -3.03 -2.43 10.98
C TYR A 48 -4.22 -1.97 10.15
N ASP A 49 -4.16 -0.74 9.66
CA ASP A 49 -5.22 -0.16 8.83
C ASP A 49 -4.92 -0.38 7.34
N PHE A 50 -5.81 -1.08 6.66
CA PHE A 50 -5.77 -1.20 5.21
C PHE A 50 -6.53 -0.04 4.58
N VAL A 51 -5.81 0.82 3.88
CA VAL A 51 -6.40 1.91 3.09
C VAL A 51 -6.67 1.40 1.68
N LEU A 52 -7.94 1.35 1.31
CA LEU A 52 -8.37 1.03 -0.05
C LEU A 52 -8.62 2.32 -0.81
N VAL A 53 -7.99 2.45 -1.98
CA VAL A 53 -8.25 3.56 -2.91
C VAL A 53 -9.49 3.25 -3.76
N SER A 54 -10.27 4.27 -4.08
CA SER A 54 -11.41 4.10 -4.98
C SER A 54 -10.97 3.79 -6.41
N GLU A 55 -11.88 3.23 -7.20
CA GLU A 55 -11.62 2.97 -8.62
C GLU A 55 -11.34 4.28 -9.39
N ALA A 56 -12.07 5.36 -9.05
CA ALA A 56 -11.91 6.66 -9.68
C ALA A 56 -10.49 7.23 -9.43
N GLU A 57 -10.06 7.27 -8.18
CA GLU A 57 -8.71 7.73 -7.80
C GLU A 57 -7.63 6.87 -8.47
N THR A 58 -7.84 5.55 -8.55
CA THR A 58 -6.91 4.64 -9.21
C THR A 58 -6.81 4.92 -10.71
N ARG A 59 -7.94 5.17 -11.39
CA ARG A 59 -7.96 5.50 -12.83
C ARG A 59 -7.25 6.82 -13.09
N GLU A 60 -7.51 7.84 -12.29
CA GLU A 60 -6.91 9.16 -12.43
C GLU A 60 -5.40 9.12 -12.17
N LEU A 61 -4.96 8.48 -11.08
CA LEU A 61 -3.55 8.32 -10.75
C LEU A 61 -2.80 7.56 -11.85
N ARG A 62 -3.41 6.51 -12.41
CA ARG A 62 -2.83 5.76 -13.54
C ARG A 62 -2.68 6.66 -14.76
N ALA A 63 -3.72 7.40 -15.14
CA ALA A 63 -3.68 8.31 -16.30
C ALA A 63 -2.61 9.40 -16.12
N GLN A 64 -2.52 9.99 -14.93
CA GLN A 64 -1.52 11.00 -14.59
C GLN A 64 -0.09 10.43 -14.70
N ASN A 65 0.17 9.27 -14.09
CA ASN A 65 1.48 8.63 -14.14
C ASN A 65 1.88 8.23 -15.56
N SER A 66 0.94 7.73 -16.37
CA SER A 66 1.16 7.44 -17.79
C SER A 66 1.51 8.68 -18.59
N ARG A 67 0.80 9.80 -18.39
CA ARG A 67 1.12 11.08 -19.04
C ARG A 67 2.52 11.56 -18.67
N ILE A 68 2.85 11.63 -17.38
CA ILE A 68 4.17 12.05 -16.90
C ILE A 68 5.29 11.19 -17.51
N ALA A 69 5.10 9.88 -17.57
CA ALA A 69 6.08 8.96 -18.15
C ALA A 69 6.27 9.18 -19.66
N LEU A 70 5.19 9.40 -20.41
CA LEU A 70 5.23 9.60 -21.86
C LEU A 70 5.76 10.99 -22.24
N ASP A 71 5.44 12.02 -21.46
CA ASP A 71 6.01 13.36 -21.60
C ASP A 71 7.55 13.32 -21.42
N ARG A 72 8.04 12.56 -20.44
CA ARG A 72 9.49 12.34 -20.24
C ARG A 72 10.16 11.63 -21.42
N LEU A 73 9.41 10.88 -22.22
CA LEU A 73 9.86 10.23 -23.45
C LEU A 73 9.67 11.12 -24.70
N GLY A 74 9.24 12.38 -24.53
CA GLY A 74 8.98 13.31 -25.63
C GLY A 74 7.76 12.94 -26.47
N ARG A 75 6.81 12.17 -25.92
CA ARG A 75 5.59 11.76 -26.61
C ARG A 75 4.40 12.57 -26.08
N LYS A 76 3.86 13.46 -26.92
CA LYS A 76 2.58 14.11 -26.63
C LYS A 76 1.44 13.14 -26.90
N VAL A 77 0.69 12.80 -25.85
CA VAL A 77 -0.43 11.86 -25.92
C VAL A 77 -1.64 12.38 -25.13
N LYS A 78 -2.83 11.97 -25.57
CA LYS A 78 -4.07 12.06 -24.81
C LYS A 78 -4.43 10.67 -24.29
N ILE A 79 -4.97 10.57 -23.06
CA ILE A 79 -5.44 9.29 -22.51
C ILE A 79 -6.92 9.12 -22.89
N VAL A 80 -7.24 8.11 -23.69
CA VAL A 80 -8.61 7.79 -24.12
C VAL A 80 -8.91 6.36 -23.67
N ASN A 81 -9.95 6.17 -22.85
CA ASN A 81 -10.32 4.87 -22.27
C ASN A 81 -9.14 4.14 -21.58
N GLY A 82 -8.23 4.90 -20.96
CA GLY A 82 -7.05 4.36 -20.29
C GLY A 82 -5.88 4.01 -21.22
N LEU A 83 -5.99 4.26 -22.52
CA LEU A 83 -4.93 4.05 -23.50
C LEU A 83 -4.30 5.37 -23.93
N PRO A 84 -2.96 5.46 -23.99
CA PRO A 84 -2.29 6.62 -24.56
C PRO A 84 -2.42 6.62 -26.08
N VAL A 85 -3.06 7.66 -26.60
CA VAL A 85 -3.24 7.90 -28.04
C VAL A 85 -2.42 9.14 -28.42
N PRO A 86 -1.62 9.10 -29.50
CA PRO A 86 -0.88 10.26 -29.98
C PRO A 86 -1.77 11.49 -30.12
N ASP A 87 -1.30 12.62 -29.61
CA ASP A 87 -1.95 13.90 -29.81
C ASP A 87 -1.57 14.42 -31.19
N LEU A 88 -2.38 14.06 -32.19
CA LEU A 88 -2.22 14.50 -33.56
C LEU A 88 -2.96 15.84 -33.72
N ASP A 89 -2.23 16.94 -33.55
CA ASP A 89 -2.61 18.24 -34.14
C ASP A 89 -2.30 18.23 -35.65
#